data_AF-A0A6V7KEE5-F1
#
_entry.id   AF-A0A6V7KEE5-F1
#
_cell.length_a   1.000
_cell.length_b   1.000
_cell.length_c   1.000
_cell.angle_alpha   90.00
_cell.angle_beta   90.00
_cell.angle_gamma   90.00
#
_symmetry.space_group_name_H-M   'P 1'
#
loop_
_entity.id
_entity.type
_entity.pdbx_description
1 polymer ?
#
loop_
_entity_poly.entity_id
_entity_poly.type
_entity_poly.pdbx_seq_one_letter_code
_entity_poly.pdbx_strand_id
1 'polypeptide(L)' 'SILSVLLAASACLGDVSHLLQYNVETTTTPEPPPVPYRFHYKAGRFPGNIDRFQSESSDGAGFVK' A
#
# COMPACT_ATOMS: atom_id res chain seq x y z
N SER A 1 36.54 -31.14 6.59
CA SER A 1 36.72 -31.04 8.06
C SER A 1 35.48 -30.40 8.64
N ILE A 2 34.92 -30.95 9.74
CA ILE A 2 33.72 -30.40 10.42
C ILE A 2 33.95 -28.94 10.83
N LEU A 3 35.20 -28.60 11.18
CA LEU A 3 35.61 -27.24 11.52
C LEU A 3 35.37 -26.23 10.38
N SER A 4 35.59 -26.64 9.13
CA SER A 4 35.36 -25.79 7.95
C SER A 4 33.88 -25.53 7.72
N VAL A 5 33.02 -26.51 8.01
CA VAL A 5 31.55 -26.38 7.88
C VAL A 5 31.01 -25.45 8.97
N LEU A 6 31.50 -25.57 10.20
CA LEU A 6 31.11 -24.69 11.31
C LEU A 6 31.48 -23.22 11.04
N LEU A 7 32.67 -22.98 10.48
CA LEU A 7 33.17 -21.63 10.18
C LEU A 7 32.42 -20.99 9.00
N ALA A 8 32.01 -21.78 8.01
CA ALA A 8 31.18 -21.29 6.90
C ALA A 8 29.73 -21.00 7.36
N ALA A 9 29.18 -21.83 8.25
CA ALA A 9 27.84 -21.63 8.79
C ALA A 9 27.73 -20.36 9.64
N SER A 10 28.77 -20.00 10.41
CA SER A 10 28.77 -18.78 11.22
C SER A 10 28.83 -17.49 10.38
N ALA A 11 29.47 -17.53 9.20
CA ALA A 11 29.52 -16.38 8.29
C ALA A 11 28.15 -16.05 7.65
N CYS A 12 27.20 -17.00 7.69
CA CYS A 12 25.83 -16.80 7.21
C CYS A 12 24.88 -16.28 8.30
N LEU A 13 25.32 -16.18 9.56
CA LEU A 13 24.52 -15.64 10.65
C LEU A 13 24.72 -14.11 10.69
N GLY A 14 24.09 -13.42 9.75
CA GLY A 14 24.02 -11.95 9.78
C GLY A 14 23.15 -11.48 10.95
N ASP A 15 23.64 -10.52 11.73
CA ASP A 15 22.87 -9.90 12.79
C ASP A 15 21.71 -9.08 12.20
N VAL A 16 20.48 -9.48 12.51
CA VAL A 16 19.24 -8.80 12.09
C VAL A 16 18.56 -8.08 13.27
N SER A 17 19.25 -7.91 14.40
CA SER A 17 18.72 -7.25 15.60
C SER A 17 18.22 -5.84 15.29
N HIS A 18 18.85 -5.14 14.34
CA HIS A 18 18.42 -3.81 13.89
C HIS A 18 17.04 -3.81 13.18
N LEU A 19 16.56 -4.96 12.67
CA LEU A 19 15.20 -5.11 12.13
C LEU A 19 14.14 -5.22 13.24
N LEU A 20 14.54 -5.68 14.43
CA LEU A 20 13.66 -5.73 15.61
C LEU A 20 13.56 -4.35 16.30
N GLN A 21 14.53 -3.47 16.02
CA GLN A 21 14.55 -2.09 16.51
C GLN A 21 13.57 -1.17 15.78
N TYR A 22 13.03 -1.61 14.63
CA TYR A 22 11.74 -1.10 14.13
C TYR A 22 10.61 -1.67 14.99
N ASN A 23 10.70 -1.38 16.29
CA ASN A 23 9.63 -1.62 17.22
C ASN A 23 8.54 -0.62 16.83
N VAL A 24 7.63 -1.07 15.95
CA VAL A 24 6.18 -0.92 16.13
C VAL A 24 5.80 0.43 16.77
N GLU A 25 6.23 1.54 16.18
CA GLU A 25 5.41 2.73 16.23
C GLU A 25 4.23 2.42 15.31
N THR A 26 3.28 1.65 15.84
CA THR A 26 1.93 1.66 15.30
C THR A 26 1.45 3.07 15.59
N THR A 27 1.76 3.99 14.69
CA THR A 27 1.12 5.29 14.65
C THR A 27 -0.33 5.01 14.33
N THR A 28 -1.13 4.75 15.37
CA THR A 28 -2.58 4.54 15.29
C THR A 28 -3.23 5.90 15.10
N THR A 29 -2.90 6.58 14.00
CA THR A 29 -3.80 7.64 13.54
C THR A 29 -5.05 6.89 13.09
N PRO A 30 -6.22 7.11 13.72
CA PRO A 30 -7.44 6.45 13.27
C PRO A 30 -7.65 6.80 11.80
N GLU A 31 -7.92 5.80 10.98
CA GLU A 31 -8.22 6.04 9.58
C GLU A 31 -9.44 6.97 9.51
N PRO A 32 -9.41 8.02 8.68
CA PRO A 32 -10.54 8.92 8.58
C PRO A 32 -11.77 8.13 8.11
N PRO A 33 -12.97 8.50 8.58
CA PRO A 33 -14.18 7.84 8.14
C PRO A 33 -14.28 7.95 6.61
N PRO A 34 -14.77 6.90 5.93
CA PRO A 34 -14.89 6.95 4.48
C PRO A 34 -15.88 8.04 4.09
N VAL A 35 -15.52 8.79 3.06
CA VAL A 35 -16.28 9.96 2.62
C VAL A 35 -16.97 9.62 1.30
N PRO A 36 -18.27 9.92 1.14
CA PRO A 36 -18.96 9.77 -0.14
C PRO A 36 -18.24 10.55 -1.24
N TYR A 37 -18.15 9.96 -2.44
CA TYR A 37 -17.58 10.64 -3.59
C TYR A 37 -18.40 10.40 -4.86
N ARG A 38 -18.18 11.28 -5.83
CA ARG A 38 -18.85 11.24 -7.13
C ARG A 38 -17.92 11.81 -8.18
N PHE A 39 -17.56 11.01 -9.17
CA PHE A 39 -16.75 11.46 -10.29
C PHE A 39 -17.54 11.35 -11.59
N HIS A 40 -17.30 12.30 -12.48
CA HIS A 40 -17.81 12.28 -13.85
C HIS A 40 -16.71 12.71 -14.80
N TYR A 41 -16.52 11.93 -15.86
CA TYR A 41 -15.59 12.23 -16.94
C TYR A 41 -16.32 12.20 -18.27
N LYS A 42 -16.09 13.23 -19.08
CA LYS A 42 -16.58 13.34 -20.46
C LYS A 42 -15.42 13.79 -21.34
N ALA A 43 -15.22 13.11 -22.46
CA ALA A 43 -14.26 13.53 -23.45
C ALA A 43 -14.70 13.18 -24.86
N GLY A 44 -14.25 13.97 -25.82
CA GLY A 44 -14.37 13.68 -27.24
C GLY A 44 -13.24 14.33 -28.04
N ARG A 45 -13.23 14.08 -29.34
CA ARG A 45 -12.15 14.50 -30.23
C ARG A 45 -12.23 15.95 -30.70
N PHE A 46 -13.41 16.59 -30.64
CA PHE A 46 -13.66 17.96 -31.11
C PHE A 46 -14.85 18.59 -30.37
N PRO A 47 -15.01 19.93 -30.39
CA PRO A 47 -16.09 20.62 -29.68
C PRO A 47 -17.48 20.08 -30.02
N GLY A 48 -18.29 19.83 -29.00
CA GLY A 48 -19.65 19.29 -29.17
C GLY A 48 -19.72 17.76 -29.32
N ASN A 49 -18.60 17.07 -29.46
CA ASN A 49 -18.57 15.60 -29.51
C ASN A 49 -18.14 15.01 -28.17
N ILE A 50 -18.87 13.99 -27.70
CA ILE A 50 -18.52 13.19 -26.53
C ILE A 50 -18.47 11.73 -26.97
N ASP A 51 -17.26 11.20 -27.14
CA ASP A 51 -17.05 9.79 -27.51
C ASP A 51 -16.89 8.89 -26.27
N ARG A 52 -16.48 9.48 -25.13
CA ARG A 52 -16.18 8.78 -23.87
C ARG A 52 -16.94 9.44 -22.74
N PHE A 53 -17.68 8.64 -21.99
CA PHE A 53 -18.36 9.06 -20.78
C PHE A 53 -18.16 8.01 -19.69
N GLN A 54 -17.78 8.45 -18.50
CA GLN A 54 -17.66 7.60 -17.33
C GLN A 54 -18.21 8.34 -16.11
N SER A 55 -18.93 7.61 -15.27
CA SER A 55 -19.53 8.13 -14.05
C SER A 55 -19.46 7.06 -12.99
N GLU A 56 -19.08 7.44 -11.78
CA GLU A 56 -19.09 6.57 -10.62
C GLU A 56 -19.42 7.39 -9.38
N SER A 57 -20.07 6.74 -8.42
CA SER A 57 -20.35 7.32 -7.12
C SER A 57 -20.27 6.24 -6.05
N SER A 58 -19.79 6.62 -4.87
CA SER A 58 -19.83 5.81 -3.66
C SER A 58 -20.58 6.56 -2.56
N ASP A 59 -21.34 5.81 -1.79
CA ASP A 59 -22.06 6.25 -0.59
C ASP A 59 -21.16 6.44 0.63
N GLY A 60 -19.84 6.20 0.50
CA GLY A 60 -18.91 6.30 1.61
C GLY A 60 -19.06 5.16 2.62
N ALA A 61 -19.74 4.06 2.28
CA ALA A 61 -19.89 2.90 3.16
C ALA A 61 -18.66 1.96 3.18
N GLY A 62 -17.52 2.39 2.62
CA GLY A 62 -16.28 1.61 2.60
C GLY A 62 -15.84 1.23 4.02
N PHE A 63 -15.33 0.02 4.24
CA PHE A 63 -14.71 -0.34 5.52
C PHE A 63 -13.20 -0.15 5.38
N VAL A 64 -12.61 0.76 6.16
CA VAL A 64 -11.15 0.92 6.25
C VAL A 64 -10.65 -0.06 7.32
N LYS A 65 -9.66 -0.90 6.99
CA LYS A 65 -9.25 -2.10 7.76
C LYS A 65 -8.01 -1.83 8.60
#